data_AF-A0A9X8HKZ1-F1
#
_entry.id   AF-A0A9X8HKZ1-F1
#
_cell.length_a   1.000
_cell.length_b   1.000
_cell.length_c   1.000
_cell.angle_alpha   90.00
_cell.angle_beta   90.00
_cell.angle_gamma   90.00
#
_symmetry.space_group_name_H-M   'P 1'
#
loop_
_entity.id
_entity.type
_entity.pdbx_description
1 polymer ?
#
loop_
_entity_poly.entity_id
_entity_poly.type
_entity_poly.pdbx_seq_one_letter_code
_entity_poly.pdbx_strand_id
1 'polypeptide(L)'
;MPQPIFDAHCHIIDPRFALVPNNGYLPEAFTTEDYLAAVTPLGICGGAVVSGSFQAFDQGYLLAALKQLGPGYVGVTQVPVGISDAELLALDAAGVRALRFNLKRGGSAQADQLEAMALRVFELAGWHVELYVDSRELGELTPLLRRLPAVSIDHLGLRRDGLPALLQLAEAGVRIKACGFGRVDFDVAAALRDIDAANPHALMFGSDLPSTRAPRPFDPADIQLIRHTLGSASVERVLWGNARAFYRLQPQAHS
;
A
#
# COMPACT_ATOMS: atom_id res chain seq x y z
N MET A 1 -15.77 10.96 -19.26
CA MET A 1 -15.97 10.34 -17.92
C MET A 1 -14.82 10.78 -17.02
N PRO A 2 -15.03 10.99 -15.72
CA PRO A 2 -13.92 11.25 -14.81
C PRO A 2 -12.92 10.09 -14.88
N GLN A 3 -11.62 10.41 -14.81
CA GLN A 3 -10.55 9.42 -14.81
C GLN A 3 -10.73 8.47 -13.61
N PRO A 4 -10.65 7.13 -13.79
CA PRO A 4 -10.74 6.19 -12.70
C PRO A 4 -9.58 6.38 -11.71
N ILE A 5 -9.84 6.14 -10.42
CA ILE A 5 -8.82 6.17 -9.36
C ILE A 5 -8.73 4.79 -8.70
N PHE A 6 -7.49 4.33 -8.49
CA PHE A 6 -7.13 3.15 -7.73
C PHE A 6 -6.53 3.60 -6.39
N ASP A 7 -7.17 3.25 -5.29
CA ASP A 7 -6.69 3.55 -3.95
C ASP A 7 -5.72 2.44 -3.47
N ALA A 8 -4.43 2.64 -3.65
CA ALA A 8 -3.40 1.64 -3.33
C ALA A 8 -3.13 1.45 -1.83
N HIS A 9 -3.84 2.14 -0.93
CA HIS A 9 -3.63 1.98 0.50
C HIS A 9 -4.89 2.40 1.29
N CYS A 10 -5.68 1.44 1.74
CA CYS A 10 -6.70 1.68 2.75
C CYS A 10 -6.75 0.54 3.76
N HIS A 11 -7.42 0.77 4.88
CA HIS A 11 -7.68 -0.24 5.90
C HIS A 11 -9.18 -0.39 6.09
N ILE A 12 -9.65 -1.62 6.25
CA ILE A 12 -11.00 -1.92 6.71
C ILE A 12 -10.89 -2.47 8.14
N ILE A 13 -11.64 -1.87 9.06
CA ILE A 13 -11.74 -2.29 10.46
C ILE A 13 -13.18 -2.72 10.70
N ASP A 14 -13.42 -4.01 10.47
CA ASP A 14 -14.74 -4.62 10.63
C ASP A 14 -14.89 -5.15 12.06
N PRO A 15 -15.86 -4.66 12.84
CA PRO A 15 -16.05 -5.02 14.24
C PRO A 15 -16.45 -6.51 14.45
N ARG A 16 -16.80 -7.24 13.38
CA ARG A 16 -17.06 -8.69 13.44
C ARG A 16 -15.78 -9.50 13.71
N PHE A 17 -14.61 -8.93 13.46
CA PHE A 17 -13.32 -9.60 13.57
C PHE A 17 -12.51 -9.00 14.73
N ALA A 18 -11.87 -9.87 15.51
CA ALA A 18 -11.12 -9.43 16.69
C ALA A 18 -9.86 -8.67 16.30
N LEU A 19 -9.56 -7.63 17.06
CA LEU A 19 -8.35 -6.82 16.89
C LEU A 19 -7.39 -7.08 18.04
N VAL A 20 -6.09 -7.06 17.73
CA VAL A 20 -5.01 -7.15 18.70
C VAL A 20 -4.42 -5.75 18.91
N PRO A 21 -4.44 -5.20 20.15
CA PRO A 21 -3.81 -3.93 20.42
C PRO A 21 -2.33 -3.93 20.04
N ASN A 22 -1.89 -2.92 19.28
CA ASN A 22 -0.49 -2.74 18.91
C ASN A 22 0.04 -1.49 19.59
N ASN A 23 1.03 -1.62 20.48
CA ASN A 23 1.57 -0.52 21.30
C ASN A 23 0.44 0.30 21.98
N GLY A 24 -0.52 -0.38 22.60
CA GLY A 24 -1.64 0.23 23.33
C GLY A 24 -2.74 0.88 22.49
N TYR A 25 -2.70 0.75 21.16
CA TYR A 25 -3.69 1.34 20.26
C TYR A 25 -4.62 0.29 19.68
N LEU A 26 -5.90 0.62 19.64
CA LEU A 26 -6.95 -0.07 18.92
C LEU A 26 -7.70 0.97 18.07
N PRO A 27 -7.88 0.75 16.76
CA PRO A 27 -8.64 1.68 15.93
C PRO A 27 -10.15 1.57 16.19
N GLU A 28 -10.88 2.64 15.87
CA GLU A 28 -12.33 2.59 15.76
C GLU A 28 -12.76 1.79 14.52
N ALA A 29 -14.02 1.36 14.48
CA ALA A 29 -14.58 0.67 13.34
C ALA A 29 -14.59 1.57 12.09
N PHE A 30 -14.30 0.95 10.94
CA PHE A 30 -14.36 1.58 9.63
C PHE A 30 -14.61 0.48 8.60
N THR A 31 -15.88 0.28 8.30
CA THR A 31 -16.37 -0.85 7.50
C THR A 31 -16.14 -0.63 6.01
N THR A 32 -16.40 -1.66 5.21
CA THR A 32 -16.45 -1.56 3.75
C THR A 32 -17.49 -0.53 3.27
N GLU A 33 -18.61 -0.40 3.97
CA GLU A 33 -19.67 0.56 3.70
C GLU A 33 -19.19 1.98 3.97
N ASP A 34 -18.52 2.21 5.11
CA ASP A 34 -17.92 3.50 5.45
C ASP A 34 -16.88 3.91 4.41
N TYR A 35 -16.04 2.96 4.00
CA TYR A 35 -15.06 3.17 2.95
C TYR A 35 -15.71 3.55 1.62
N LEU A 36 -16.69 2.76 1.15
CA LEU A 36 -17.39 3.01 -0.11
C LEU A 36 -18.12 4.36 -0.09
N ALA A 37 -18.75 4.73 1.02
CA ALA A 37 -19.39 6.03 1.20
C ALA A 37 -18.39 7.18 1.09
N ALA A 38 -17.19 7.02 1.67
CA ALA A 38 -16.14 8.04 1.62
C ALA A 38 -15.53 8.19 0.21
N VAL A 39 -15.34 7.08 -0.53
CA VAL A 39 -14.55 7.08 -1.77
C VAL A 39 -15.35 7.16 -3.06
N THR A 40 -16.64 6.77 -3.04
CA THR A 40 -17.51 6.84 -4.23
C THR A 40 -17.60 8.26 -4.82
N PRO A 41 -17.79 9.33 -4.03
CA PRO A 41 -17.82 10.70 -4.55
C PRO A 41 -16.49 11.16 -5.18
N LEU A 42 -15.39 10.48 -4.85
CA LEU A 42 -14.04 10.80 -5.34
C LEU A 42 -13.72 10.13 -6.68
N GLY A 43 -14.56 9.20 -7.16
CA GLY A 43 -14.32 8.43 -8.38
C GLY A 43 -13.31 7.28 -8.20
N ILE A 44 -13.09 6.84 -6.95
CA ILE A 44 -12.33 5.62 -6.66
C ILE A 44 -13.20 4.42 -7.02
N CYS A 45 -12.66 3.52 -7.83
CA CYS A 45 -13.39 2.36 -8.37
C CYS A 45 -12.62 1.03 -8.19
N GLY A 46 -11.53 1.07 -7.45
CA GLY A 46 -10.70 -0.07 -7.11
C GLY A 46 -9.64 0.33 -6.10
N GLY A 47 -8.94 -0.65 -5.54
CA GLY A 47 -7.95 -0.37 -4.51
C GLY A 47 -7.32 -1.60 -3.88
N ALA A 48 -6.45 -1.35 -2.91
CA ALA A 48 -5.77 -2.36 -2.12
C ALA A 48 -6.15 -2.21 -0.64
N VAL A 49 -6.85 -3.22 -0.11
CA VAL A 49 -7.15 -3.32 1.32
C VAL A 49 -5.91 -3.90 2.00
N VAL A 50 -5.27 -3.09 2.83
CA VAL A 50 -4.00 -3.39 3.47
C VAL A 50 -4.24 -3.86 4.91
N SER A 51 -3.60 -4.95 5.32
CA SER A 51 -3.61 -5.37 6.73
C SER A 51 -2.92 -4.36 7.64
N GLY A 52 -3.67 -3.91 8.64
CA GLY A 52 -3.18 -3.10 9.74
C GLY A 52 -2.44 -3.96 10.77
N SER A 53 -1.56 -3.32 11.54
CA SER A 53 -0.82 -3.99 12.63
C SER A 53 -1.75 -4.59 13.71
N PHE A 54 -2.97 -4.08 13.81
CA PHE A 54 -4.00 -4.53 14.77
C PHE A 54 -4.78 -5.77 14.31
N GLN A 55 -4.60 -6.23 13.07
CA GLN A 55 -5.20 -7.48 12.56
C GLN A 55 -4.27 -8.70 12.70
N ALA A 56 -3.03 -8.48 13.12
CA ALA A 56 -2.00 -9.51 13.22
C ALA A 56 -1.94 -10.37 11.93
N PHE A 57 -2.28 -11.66 12.04
CA PHE A 57 -2.31 -12.61 10.91
C PHE A 57 -3.73 -13.07 10.54
N ASP A 58 -4.78 -12.40 11.03
CA ASP A 58 -6.15 -12.75 10.66
C ASP A 58 -6.41 -12.45 9.17
N GLN A 59 -6.85 -13.47 8.43
CA GLN A 59 -7.20 -13.36 7.02
C GLN A 59 -8.72 -13.16 6.84
N GLY A 60 -9.54 -13.51 7.84
CA GLY A 60 -10.99 -13.56 7.74
C GLY A 60 -11.60 -12.22 7.37
N TYR A 61 -11.19 -11.14 8.05
CA TYR A 61 -11.68 -9.79 7.76
C TYR A 61 -11.31 -9.35 6.34
N LEU A 62 -10.10 -9.67 5.87
CA LEU A 62 -9.59 -9.26 4.57
C LEU A 62 -10.39 -9.94 3.46
N LEU A 63 -10.58 -11.25 3.57
CA LEU A 63 -11.36 -12.03 2.61
C LEU A 63 -12.84 -11.58 2.59
N ALA A 64 -13.41 -11.26 3.76
CA ALA A 64 -14.76 -10.70 3.84
C ALA A 64 -14.85 -9.33 3.15
N ALA A 65 -13.88 -8.45 3.38
CA ALA A 65 -13.83 -7.14 2.75
C ALA A 65 -13.70 -7.23 1.22
N LEU A 66 -12.80 -8.07 0.70
CA LEU A 66 -12.61 -8.25 -0.75
C LEU A 66 -13.86 -8.81 -1.42
N LYS A 67 -14.53 -9.77 -0.80
CA LYS A 67 -15.80 -10.31 -1.30
C LYS A 67 -16.86 -9.22 -1.43
N GLN A 68 -16.91 -8.29 -0.50
CA GLN A 68 -17.90 -7.22 -0.47
C GLN A 68 -17.56 -6.06 -1.42
N LEU A 69 -16.28 -5.70 -1.53
CA LEU A 69 -15.79 -4.63 -2.41
C LEU A 69 -15.78 -5.04 -3.88
N GLY A 70 -15.63 -6.33 -4.17
CA GLY A 70 -15.70 -6.89 -5.52
C GLY A 70 -14.38 -6.83 -6.31
N PRO A 71 -14.41 -7.17 -7.61
CA PRO A 71 -13.22 -7.50 -8.40
C PRO A 71 -12.31 -6.30 -8.73
N GLY A 72 -12.72 -5.07 -8.39
CA GLY A 72 -11.87 -3.89 -8.46
C GLY A 72 -10.83 -3.79 -7.33
N TYR A 73 -10.95 -4.66 -6.31
CA TYR A 73 -10.14 -4.59 -5.10
C TYR A 73 -9.28 -5.83 -4.89
N VAL A 74 -8.11 -5.61 -4.30
CA VAL A 74 -7.13 -6.66 -3.95
C VAL A 74 -6.71 -6.55 -2.49
N GLY A 75 -6.16 -7.63 -1.94
CA GLY A 75 -5.64 -7.65 -0.58
C GLY A 75 -4.12 -7.50 -0.51
N VAL A 76 -3.65 -6.84 0.54
CA VAL A 76 -2.26 -6.89 1.01
C VAL A 76 -2.28 -7.42 2.43
N THR A 77 -1.68 -8.59 2.66
CA THR A 77 -1.83 -9.32 3.92
C THR A 77 -0.56 -9.35 4.77
N GLN A 78 -0.66 -9.76 6.03
CA GLN A 78 0.44 -10.26 6.85
C GLN A 78 0.20 -11.73 7.17
N VAL A 79 1.24 -12.55 7.08
CA VAL A 79 1.17 -14.00 7.34
C VAL A 79 2.36 -14.45 8.20
N PRO A 80 2.22 -15.54 8.98
CA PRO A 80 3.36 -16.12 9.66
C PRO A 80 4.37 -16.68 8.65
N VAL A 81 5.66 -16.65 8.99
CA VAL A 81 6.76 -17.16 8.13
C VAL A 81 6.54 -18.63 7.72
N GLY A 82 5.94 -19.42 8.61
CA GLY A 82 5.63 -20.82 8.40
C GLY A 82 4.35 -21.10 7.60
N ILE A 83 3.68 -20.09 7.05
CA ILE A 83 2.50 -20.31 6.18
C ILE A 83 2.86 -21.26 5.03
N SER A 84 1.96 -22.17 4.67
CA SER A 84 2.19 -23.11 3.57
C SER A 84 1.99 -22.47 2.19
N ASP A 85 2.57 -23.08 1.16
CA ASP A 85 2.36 -22.63 -0.23
C ASP A 85 0.88 -22.75 -0.64
N ALA A 86 0.19 -23.79 -0.16
CA ALA A 86 -1.24 -23.99 -0.44
C ALA A 86 -2.10 -22.85 0.13
N GLU A 87 -1.79 -22.38 1.34
CA GLU A 87 -2.48 -21.24 1.95
C GLU A 87 -2.17 -19.93 1.21
N LEU A 88 -0.92 -19.70 0.78
CA LEU A 88 -0.55 -18.54 -0.04
C LEU A 88 -1.31 -18.52 -1.38
N LEU A 89 -1.38 -19.66 -2.06
CA LEU A 89 -2.13 -19.79 -3.31
C LEU A 89 -3.65 -19.65 -3.11
N ALA A 90 -4.19 -20.09 -1.97
CA ALA A 90 -5.59 -19.87 -1.64
C ALA A 90 -5.90 -18.38 -1.43
N LEU A 91 -5.01 -17.64 -0.77
CA LEU A 91 -5.11 -16.18 -0.64
C LEU A 91 -4.98 -15.48 -1.99
N ASP A 92 -4.10 -15.95 -2.87
CA ASP A 92 -3.97 -15.41 -4.23
C ASP A 92 -5.25 -15.62 -5.04
N ALA A 93 -5.84 -16.81 -4.99
CA ALA A 93 -7.13 -17.10 -5.63
C ALA A 93 -8.26 -16.20 -5.10
N ALA A 94 -8.17 -15.77 -3.84
CA ALA A 94 -9.14 -14.86 -3.23
C ALA A 94 -8.86 -13.36 -3.47
N GLY A 95 -7.83 -13.03 -4.27
CA GLY A 95 -7.52 -11.67 -4.68
C GLY A 95 -6.44 -10.96 -3.86
N VAL A 96 -5.72 -11.67 -2.99
CA VAL A 96 -4.52 -11.12 -2.33
C VAL A 96 -3.36 -11.06 -3.34
N ARG A 97 -2.60 -9.97 -3.32
CA ARG A 97 -1.55 -9.71 -4.32
C ARG A 97 -0.20 -9.34 -3.74
N ALA A 98 -0.11 -9.17 -2.43
CA ALA A 98 1.09 -8.70 -1.76
C ALA A 98 1.17 -9.10 -0.29
N LEU A 99 2.41 -9.16 0.20
CA LEU A 99 2.75 -9.40 1.60
C LEU A 99 3.30 -8.13 2.23
N ARG A 100 2.73 -7.69 3.35
CA ARG A 100 3.17 -6.51 4.09
C ARG A 100 4.16 -6.89 5.19
N PHE A 101 5.22 -6.10 5.33
CA PHE A 101 6.11 -6.09 6.47
C PHE A 101 6.01 -4.76 7.19
N ASN A 102 5.71 -4.81 8.48
CA ASN A 102 5.65 -3.63 9.34
C ASN A 102 6.93 -3.53 10.15
N LEU A 103 7.99 -2.99 9.56
CA LEU A 103 9.28 -2.83 10.23
C LEU A 103 9.25 -1.68 11.26
N LYS A 104 8.49 -0.62 11.00
CA LYS A 104 8.37 0.51 11.94
C LYS A 104 7.72 0.15 13.27
N ARG A 105 6.83 -0.86 13.28
CA ARG A 105 6.12 -1.32 14.49
C ARG A 105 6.41 -2.77 14.83
N GLY A 106 7.31 -3.42 14.07
CA GLY A 106 7.80 -4.78 14.27
C GLY A 106 9.26 -4.78 14.72
N GLY A 107 9.74 -5.88 15.28
CA GLY A 107 11.12 -6.02 15.73
C GLY A 107 12.10 -6.38 14.61
N SER A 108 13.40 -6.32 14.91
CA SER A 108 14.53 -6.58 13.98
C SER A 108 14.52 -7.96 13.31
N ALA A 109 13.85 -8.96 13.91
CA ALA A 109 13.73 -10.31 13.35
C ALA A 109 13.02 -10.38 11.98
N GLN A 110 12.36 -9.31 11.54
CA GLN A 110 11.66 -9.26 10.26
C GLN A 110 12.55 -8.95 9.05
N ALA A 111 13.73 -8.35 9.23
CA ALA A 111 14.61 -8.02 8.10
C ALA A 111 15.27 -9.26 7.48
N ASP A 112 15.74 -10.20 8.31
CA ASP A 112 16.36 -11.45 7.84
C ASP A 112 15.36 -12.36 7.10
N GLN A 113 14.08 -12.25 7.47
CA GLN A 113 12.99 -13.02 6.86
C GLN A 113 12.41 -12.33 5.62
N LEU A 114 12.64 -11.03 5.45
CA LEU A 114 12.11 -10.23 4.36
C LEU A 114 12.58 -10.76 3.00
N GLU A 115 13.88 -11.01 2.82
CA GLU A 115 14.43 -11.45 1.53
C GLU A 115 13.86 -12.81 1.12
N ALA A 116 13.92 -13.79 2.02
CA ALA A 116 13.43 -15.14 1.76
C ALA A 116 11.93 -15.16 1.45
N MET A 117 11.12 -14.45 2.23
CA MET A 117 9.68 -14.36 1.99
C MET A 117 9.36 -13.58 0.72
N ALA A 118 10.05 -12.47 0.43
CA ALA A 118 9.85 -11.69 -0.78
C ALA A 118 10.12 -12.51 -2.04
N LEU A 119 11.21 -13.28 -2.05
CA LEU A 119 11.54 -14.18 -3.16
C LEU A 119 10.49 -15.29 -3.30
N ARG A 120 10.11 -15.93 -2.18
CA ARG A 120 9.13 -17.02 -2.17
C ARG A 120 7.75 -16.60 -2.67
N VAL A 121 7.18 -15.50 -2.15
CA VAL A 121 5.83 -15.05 -2.55
C VAL A 121 5.82 -14.53 -3.99
N PHE A 122 6.93 -13.97 -4.46
CA PHE A 122 7.09 -13.57 -5.84
C PHE A 122 7.16 -14.78 -6.77
N GLU A 123 7.97 -15.79 -6.45
CA GLU A 123 8.08 -17.01 -7.27
C GLU A 123 6.75 -17.77 -7.32
N LEU A 124 6.06 -17.91 -6.19
CA LEU A 124 4.86 -18.72 -6.08
C LEU A 124 3.61 -18.06 -6.69
N ALA A 125 3.42 -16.76 -6.47
CA ALA A 125 2.17 -16.05 -6.80
C ALA A 125 2.39 -14.69 -7.49
N GLY A 126 3.64 -14.33 -7.80
CA GLY A 126 4.01 -13.03 -8.35
C GLY A 126 3.89 -11.88 -7.35
N TRP A 127 3.66 -12.16 -6.05
CA TRP A 127 3.39 -11.12 -5.06
C TRP A 127 4.59 -10.18 -4.88
N HIS A 128 4.30 -8.90 -4.67
CA HIS A 128 5.31 -7.96 -4.20
C HIS A 128 5.29 -7.90 -2.66
N VAL A 129 6.35 -7.34 -2.09
CA VAL A 129 6.38 -6.99 -0.67
C VAL A 129 6.13 -5.51 -0.46
N GLU A 130 5.31 -5.20 0.55
CA GLU A 130 4.98 -3.84 0.95
C GLU A 130 5.61 -3.52 2.30
N LEU A 131 6.35 -2.41 2.38
CA LEU A 131 7.07 -2.04 3.58
C LEU A 131 6.51 -0.78 4.22
N TYR A 132 6.13 -0.92 5.49
CA TYR A 132 5.98 0.21 6.40
C TYR A 132 7.21 0.30 7.31
N VAL A 133 8.10 1.23 7.00
CA VAL A 133 9.44 1.35 7.59
C VAL A 133 9.72 2.79 8.01
N ASP A 134 10.56 2.98 9.03
CA ASP A 134 11.07 4.32 9.36
C ASP A 134 12.03 4.79 8.25
N SER A 135 11.86 6.02 7.81
CA SER A 135 12.64 6.65 6.74
C SER A 135 14.15 6.54 6.94
N ARG A 136 14.60 6.58 8.21
CA ARG A 136 16.00 6.55 8.62
C ARG A 136 16.66 5.19 8.38
N GLU A 137 15.86 4.13 8.34
CA GLU A 137 16.33 2.76 8.11
C GLU A 137 16.39 2.42 6.61
N LEU A 138 15.77 3.23 5.74
CA LEU A 138 15.76 2.99 4.29
C LEU A 138 17.17 2.94 3.70
N GLY A 139 18.10 3.76 4.21
CA GLY A 139 19.49 3.77 3.72
C GLY A 139 20.17 2.40 3.88
N GLU A 140 20.01 1.77 5.05
CA GLU A 140 20.59 0.45 5.36
C GLU A 140 19.91 -0.68 4.57
N LEU A 141 18.60 -0.57 4.35
CA LEU A 141 17.83 -1.55 3.58
C LEU A 141 18.01 -1.42 2.06
N THR A 142 18.49 -0.28 1.56
CA THR A 142 18.55 0.02 0.12
C THR A 142 19.25 -1.08 -0.70
N PRO A 143 20.43 -1.61 -0.32
CA PRO A 143 21.09 -2.68 -1.06
C PRO A 143 20.25 -3.97 -1.16
N LEU A 144 19.50 -4.30 -0.12
CA LEU A 144 18.59 -5.45 -0.11
C LEU A 144 17.39 -5.19 -1.04
N LEU A 145 16.70 -4.07 -0.83
CA LEU A 145 15.45 -3.76 -1.55
C LEU A 145 15.65 -3.66 -3.07
N ARG A 146 16.83 -3.20 -3.51
CA ARG A 146 17.18 -3.14 -4.94
C ARG A 146 17.34 -4.51 -5.61
N ARG A 147 17.56 -5.58 -4.84
CA ARG A 147 17.69 -6.95 -5.36
C ARG A 147 16.37 -7.72 -5.34
N LEU A 148 15.38 -7.24 -4.59
CA LEU A 148 14.09 -7.88 -4.49
C LEU A 148 13.29 -7.70 -5.79
N PRO A 149 12.49 -8.69 -6.19
CA PRO A 149 11.85 -8.69 -7.50
C PRO A 149 10.74 -7.65 -7.64
N ALA A 150 10.00 -7.36 -6.56
CA ALA A 150 8.97 -6.33 -6.55
C ALA A 150 8.73 -5.81 -5.12
N VAL A 151 8.85 -4.50 -4.92
CA VAL A 151 8.73 -3.84 -3.61
C VAL A 151 7.90 -2.58 -3.73
N SER A 152 7.11 -2.26 -2.69
CA SER A 152 6.55 -0.94 -2.47
C SER A 152 6.84 -0.38 -1.09
N ILE A 153 7.07 0.93 -1.01
CA ILE A 153 7.25 1.67 0.25
C ILE A 153 6.00 2.52 0.55
N ASP A 154 5.51 2.43 1.78
CA ASP A 154 4.37 3.20 2.26
C ASP A 154 4.71 4.70 2.49
N HIS A 155 3.72 5.55 2.29
CA HIS A 155 3.63 6.93 2.79
C HIS A 155 4.80 7.86 2.44
N LEU A 156 5.24 7.86 1.17
CA LEU A 156 6.36 8.68 0.68
C LEU A 156 7.63 8.59 1.55
N GLY A 157 7.87 7.44 2.18
CA GLY A 157 9.03 7.28 3.06
C GLY A 157 9.01 8.18 4.30
N LEU A 158 7.83 8.64 4.76
CA LEU A 158 7.51 9.29 6.05
C LEU A 158 8.24 10.58 6.48
N ARG A 159 9.55 10.73 6.25
CA ARG A 159 10.35 11.87 6.73
C ARG A 159 11.33 12.33 5.67
N ARG A 160 11.74 13.60 5.78
CA ARG A 160 12.65 14.25 4.84
C ARG A 160 14.02 13.56 4.73
N ASP A 161 14.54 13.03 5.83
CA ASP A 161 15.85 12.37 5.88
C ASP A 161 15.93 11.10 5.02
N GLY A 162 14.81 10.41 4.81
CA GLY A 162 14.73 9.23 3.95
C GLY A 162 14.53 9.53 2.47
N LEU A 163 14.23 10.78 2.08
CA LEU A 163 13.96 11.13 0.68
C LEU A 163 15.10 10.77 -0.28
N PRO A 164 16.40 10.99 0.05
CA PRO A 164 17.47 10.58 -0.84
C PRO A 164 17.51 9.06 -1.11
N ALA A 165 17.30 8.23 -0.08
CA ALA A 165 17.23 6.78 -0.24
C ALA A 165 15.97 6.36 -1.02
N LEU A 166 14.83 7.01 -0.74
CA LEU A 166 13.58 6.78 -1.44
C LEU A 166 13.68 7.05 -2.95
N LEU A 167 14.38 8.12 -3.34
CA LEU A 167 14.64 8.43 -4.75
C LEU A 167 15.51 7.36 -5.41
N GLN A 168 16.60 6.94 -4.76
CA GLN A 168 17.44 5.84 -5.28
C GLN A 168 16.65 4.53 -5.46
N LEU A 169 15.71 4.25 -4.55
CA LEU A 169 14.82 3.10 -4.65
C LEU A 169 13.81 3.26 -5.80
N ALA A 170 13.25 4.44 -6.00
CA ALA A 170 12.35 4.74 -7.12
C ALA A 170 13.05 4.57 -8.47
N GLU A 171 14.28 5.07 -8.61
CA GLU A 171 15.15 4.87 -9.79
C GLU A 171 15.40 3.37 -10.05
N ALA A 172 15.54 2.58 -8.98
CA ALA A 172 15.70 1.13 -9.06
C ALA A 172 14.39 0.36 -9.31
N GLY A 173 13.26 1.04 -9.48
CA GLY A 173 11.97 0.43 -9.82
C GLY A 173 11.07 0.08 -8.63
N VAL A 174 11.48 0.42 -7.40
CA VAL A 174 10.62 0.29 -6.21
C VAL A 174 9.44 1.26 -6.31
N ARG A 175 8.24 0.77 -6.00
CA ARG A 175 7.03 1.62 -6.03
C ARG A 175 6.92 2.41 -4.74
N ILE A 176 6.44 3.64 -4.84
CA ILE A 176 6.26 4.53 -3.69
C ILE A 176 4.78 4.91 -3.60
N LYS A 177 4.16 4.69 -2.43
CA LYS A 177 2.78 5.09 -2.22
C LYS A 177 2.69 6.58 -1.89
N ALA A 178 2.04 7.34 -2.77
CA ALA A 178 1.63 8.72 -2.57
C ALA A 178 0.38 8.77 -1.67
N CYS A 179 0.57 8.52 -0.39
CA CYS A 179 -0.47 8.51 0.64
C CYS A 179 0.10 9.03 1.98
N GLY A 180 -0.77 9.22 2.97
CA GLY A 180 -0.33 9.62 4.32
C GLY A 180 0.33 11.00 4.37
N PHE A 181 -0.09 11.95 3.53
CA PHE A 181 0.49 13.29 3.45
C PHE A 181 0.41 14.07 4.77
N GLY A 182 -0.53 13.73 5.65
CA GLY A 182 -0.61 14.26 7.00
C GLY A 182 0.45 13.74 7.98
N ARG A 183 1.32 12.82 7.56
CA ARG A 183 2.35 12.17 8.40
C ARG A 183 3.75 12.71 8.15
N VAL A 184 3.97 13.47 7.09
CA VAL A 184 5.30 13.87 6.61
C VAL A 184 5.72 15.26 7.11
N ASP A 185 7.02 15.50 7.16
CA ASP A 185 7.64 16.77 7.58
C ASP A 185 8.31 17.54 6.41
N PHE A 186 7.84 17.28 5.18
CA PHE A 186 8.37 17.87 3.96
C PHE A 186 7.30 18.34 2.97
N ASP A 187 7.75 19.08 1.95
CA ASP A 187 6.90 19.53 0.86
C ASP A 187 6.54 18.33 -0.03
N VAL A 188 5.28 17.89 0.07
CA VAL A 188 4.73 16.78 -0.70
C VAL A 188 4.79 17.06 -2.20
N ALA A 189 4.51 18.29 -2.65
CA ALA A 189 4.52 18.61 -4.08
C ALA A 189 5.94 18.53 -4.67
N ALA A 190 6.95 18.96 -3.92
CA ALA A 190 8.34 18.77 -4.30
C ALA A 190 8.68 17.27 -4.39
N ALA A 191 8.39 16.49 -3.35
CA ALA A 191 8.69 15.05 -3.34
C ALA A 191 7.98 14.28 -4.48
N LEU A 192 6.72 14.60 -4.78
CA LEU A 192 6.00 14.00 -5.91
C LEU A 192 6.69 14.28 -7.25
N ARG A 193 7.16 15.51 -7.48
CA ARG A 193 7.90 15.86 -8.72
C ARG A 193 9.22 15.13 -8.81
N ASP A 194 9.98 15.09 -7.71
CA ASP A 194 11.29 14.46 -7.69
C ASP A 194 11.19 12.94 -7.95
N ILE A 195 10.20 12.27 -7.33
CA ILE A 195 9.97 10.83 -7.54
C ILE A 195 9.46 10.54 -8.95
N ASP A 196 8.52 11.33 -9.49
CA ASP A 196 8.02 11.15 -10.86
C ASP A 196 9.11 11.39 -11.91
N ALA A 197 10.00 12.37 -11.67
CA ALA A 197 11.15 12.64 -12.52
C ALA A 197 12.19 11.52 -12.46
N ALA A 198 12.43 10.94 -11.28
CA ALA A 198 13.32 9.80 -11.09
C ALA A 198 12.79 8.54 -11.80
N ASN A 199 11.49 8.27 -11.66
CA ASN A 199 10.81 7.19 -12.36
C ASN A 199 9.28 7.44 -12.45
N PRO A 200 8.72 7.68 -13.64
CA PRO A 200 7.29 7.99 -13.82
C PRO A 200 6.36 6.82 -13.48
N HIS A 201 6.92 5.62 -13.27
CA HIS A 201 6.21 4.44 -12.86
C HIS A 201 6.24 4.21 -11.34
N ALA A 202 7.04 4.95 -10.57
CA ALA A 202 7.22 4.65 -9.15
C ALA A 202 5.98 4.98 -8.30
N LEU A 203 5.31 6.11 -8.56
CA LEU A 203 4.24 6.62 -7.69
C LEU A 203 2.91 5.87 -7.88
N MET A 204 2.25 5.55 -6.76
CA MET A 204 0.90 4.99 -6.69
C MET A 204 0.09 5.74 -5.63
N PHE A 205 -1.06 6.32 -6.00
CA PHE A 205 -1.93 6.99 -5.03
C PHE A 205 -2.54 6.02 -4.03
N GLY A 206 -2.69 6.45 -2.76
CA GLY A 206 -3.54 5.79 -1.77
C GLY A 206 -4.13 6.81 -0.80
N SER A 207 -5.30 6.50 -0.23
CA SER A 207 -5.98 7.39 0.70
C SER A 207 -5.40 7.30 2.12
N ASP A 208 -4.87 6.14 2.51
CA ASP A 208 -4.56 5.78 3.90
C ASP A 208 -5.78 5.86 4.82
N LEU A 209 -7.02 5.79 4.30
CA LEU A 209 -8.24 5.76 5.14
C LEU A 209 -8.25 4.53 6.06
N PRO A 210 -8.76 4.65 7.31
CA PRO A 210 -9.33 5.84 7.95
C PRO A 210 -8.28 6.73 8.65
N SER A 211 -7.04 6.72 8.17
CA SER A 211 -5.93 7.55 8.64
C SER A 211 -5.51 7.25 10.07
N THR A 212 -5.47 5.97 10.42
CA THR A 212 -5.12 5.51 11.78
C THR A 212 -3.80 6.13 12.26
N ARG A 213 -3.86 6.86 13.38
CA ARG A 213 -2.72 7.59 13.98
C ARG A 213 -2.07 8.66 13.10
N ALA A 214 -2.71 9.10 12.01
CA ALA A 214 -2.18 10.22 11.23
C ALA A 214 -2.46 11.53 11.98
N PRO A 215 -1.48 12.43 12.12
CA PRO A 215 -1.71 13.76 12.71
C PRO A 215 -2.79 14.56 11.97
N ARG A 216 -2.82 14.44 10.64
CA ARG A 216 -3.90 14.95 9.79
C ARG A 216 -4.49 13.77 8.99
N PRO A 217 -5.83 13.58 8.97
CA PRO A 217 -6.45 12.56 8.16
C PRO A 217 -6.37 12.88 6.66
N PHE A 218 -6.65 11.88 5.84
CA PHE A 218 -6.84 12.04 4.40
C PHE A 218 -7.87 13.14 4.10
N ASP A 219 -7.53 14.00 3.14
CA ASP A 219 -8.44 15.02 2.63
C ASP A 219 -8.57 14.85 1.11
N PRO A 220 -9.77 14.95 0.50
CA PRO A 220 -9.93 14.94 -0.95
C PRO A 220 -9.03 15.95 -1.70
N ALA A 221 -8.62 17.05 -1.05
CA ALA A 221 -7.63 17.99 -1.57
C ALA A 221 -6.25 17.36 -1.81
N ASP A 222 -5.92 16.24 -1.15
CA ASP A 222 -4.67 15.48 -1.40
C ASP A 222 -4.65 14.91 -2.83
N ILE A 223 -5.80 14.51 -3.39
CA ILE A 223 -5.91 14.11 -4.81
C ILE A 223 -5.69 15.33 -5.72
N GLN A 224 -6.25 16.49 -5.34
CA GLN A 224 -6.06 17.72 -6.11
C GLN A 224 -4.61 18.19 -6.08
N LEU A 225 -3.91 18.02 -4.96
CA LEU A 225 -2.48 18.28 -4.86
C LEU A 225 -1.69 17.49 -5.91
N ILE A 226 -1.97 16.19 -6.07
CA ILE A 226 -1.34 15.36 -7.11
C ILE A 226 -1.65 15.92 -8.50
N ARG A 227 -2.91 16.26 -8.77
CA ARG A 227 -3.36 16.81 -10.06
C ARG A 227 -2.70 18.15 -10.41
N HIS A 228 -2.52 19.03 -9.44
CA HIS A 228 -1.90 20.34 -9.65
C HIS A 228 -0.37 20.26 -9.73
N THR A 229 0.23 19.23 -9.13
CA THR A 229 1.69 19.07 -9.05
C THR A 229 2.28 18.42 -10.30
N LEU A 230 1.59 17.42 -10.85
CA LEU A 230 2.11 16.57 -11.93
C LEU A 230 1.44 16.89 -13.27
N GLY A 231 2.13 16.57 -14.37
CA GLY A 231 1.55 16.64 -15.71
C GLY A 231 0.46 15.58 -15.92
N SER A 232 -0.45 15.81 -16.87
CA SER A 232 -1.62 14.96 -17.12
C SER A 232 -1.29 13.47 -17.29
N ALA A 233 -0.23 13.15 -18.04
CA ALA A 233 0.22 11.77 -18.24
C ALA A 233 0.70 11.11 -16.93
N SER A 234 1.41 11.86 -16.08
CA SER A 234 1.84 11.36 -14.77
C SER A 234 0.65 11.21 -13.81
N VAL A 235 -0.31 12.15 -13.81
CA VAL A 235 -1.56 12.02 -13.06
C VAL A 235 -2.34 10.75 -13.45
N GLU A 236 -2.38 10.41 -14.74
CA GLU A 236 -2.99 9.17 -15.22
C GLU A 236 -2.32 7.92 -14.63
N ARG A 237 -0.99 7.91 -14.67
CA ARG A 237 -0.19 6.81 -14.11
C ARG A 237 -0.34 6.70 -12.59
N VAL A 238 -0.21 7.80 -11.86
CA VAL A 238 -0.22 7.80 -10.38
C VAL A 238 -1.58 7.42 -9.81
N LEU A 239 -2.67 7.96 -10.38
CA LEU A 239 -4.01 7.70 -9.85
C LEU A 239 -4.58 6.35 -10.33
N TRP A 240 -4.05 5.74 -11.39
CA TRP A 240 -4.60 4.50 -11.94
C TRP A 240 -3.56 3.52 -12.45
N GLY A 241 -2.82 3.91 -13.50
CA GLY A 241 -2.05 2.98 -14.33
C GLY A 241 -0.98 2.19 -13.57
N ASN A 242 -0.20 2.87 -12.73
CA ASN A 242 0.91 2.27 -11.98
C ASN A 242 0.40 1.24 -10.97
N ALA A 243 -0.60 1.61 -10.16
CA ALA A 243 -1.16 0.71 -9.15
C ALA A 243 -1.87 -0.49 -9.80
N ARG A 244 -2.72 -0.25 -10.80
CA ARG A 244 -3.43 -1.32 -11.52
C ARG A 244 -2.46 -2.37 -12.08
N ALA A 245 -1.36 -1.92 -12.69
CA ALA A 245 -0.33 -2.81 -13.23
C ALA A 245 0.43 -3.56 -12.12
N PHE A 246 0.85 -2.84 -11.07
CA PHE A 246 1.66 -3.41 -10.00
C PHE A 246 0.91 -4.46 -9.16
N TYR A 247 -0.37 -4.22 -8.88
CA TYR A 247 -1.24 -5.16 -8.20
C TYR A 247 -1.81 -6.25 -9.12
N ARG A 248 -1.50 -6.24 -10.42
CA ARG A 248 -2.00 -7.22 -11.40
C ARG A 248 -3.52 -7.34 -11.39
N LEU A 249 -4.21 -6.20 -11.31
CA LEU A 249 -5.67 -6.17 -11.33
C LEU A 249 -6.16 -6.66 -12.70
N GLN A 250 -6.95 -7.73 -12.71
CA GLN A 250 -7.42 -8.31 -13.97
C GLN A 250 -8.37 -7.34 -14.70
N PRO A 251 -8.38 -7.32 -16.04
CA PRO A 251 -9.39 -6.61 -16.79
C PRO A 251 -10.78 -7.13 -16.39
N GLN A 252 -11.73 -6.22 -16.14
CA GLN A 252 -13.12 -6.63 -15.95
C GLN A 252 -13.58 -7.30 -17.25
N ALA A 253 -14.01 -8.56 -17.15
CA ALA A 253 -14.71 -9.22 -18.26
C ALA A 253 -15.98 -8.40 -18.52
N HIS A 254 -16.09 -7.81 -19.71
CA HIS A 254 -17.31 -7.15 -20.11
C HIS A 254 -18.30 -8.27 -20.43
N SER A 255 -19.19 -8.57 -19.48
CA SER A 255 -20.38 -9.41 -19.68
C SER A 255 -21.48 -8.60 -20.32
#